data_AF-A0A967FE70-F1
#
_entry.id   AF-A0A967FE70-F1
#
_cell.length_a   1.000
_cell.length_b   1.000
_cell.length_c   1.000
_cell.angle_alpha   90.00
_cell.angle_beta   90.00
_cell.angle_gamma   90.00
#
_symmetry.space_group_name_H-M   'P 1'
#
loop_
_entity.id
_entity.type
_entity.pdbx_description
1 polymer ?
#
loop_
_entity_poly.entity_id
_entity_poly.type
_entity_poly.pdbx_seq_one_letter_code
_entity_poly.pdbx_strand_id
1 'polypeptide(L)'
;ASLKSKLRYQERTAKEGFFGSSTPSSKLPIKPNSKKEQHRNRGGGKVGHQGHGRASIREEDADKVEKIPIGNICPDCGSTLEQKGTKARTVIDCQPIK
;
A
#
# COMPACT_ATOMS: atom_id res chain seq x y z
N ALA A 1 -32.50 -29.15 17.83
CA ALA A 1 -31.61 -28.27 17.06
C ALA A 1 -30.17 -28.77 17.24
N SER A 2 -29.50 -29.11 16.14
CA SER A 2 -28.22 -29.82 16.11
C SER A 2 -27.05 -28.94 16.54
N LEU A 3 -26.09 -29.51 17.28
CA LEU A 3 -24.83 -28.91 17.75
C LEU A 3 -24.06 -28.14 16.65
N LYS A 4 -24.31 -28.46 15.36
CA LYS A 4 -23.70 -27.79 14.20
C LYS A 4 -24.11 -26.33 14.03
N SER A 5 -25.27 -25.88 14.53
CA SER A 5 -25.69 -24.47 14.35
C SER A 5 -24.92 -23.50 15.25
N LYS A 6 -24.44 -23.94 16.43
CA LYS A 6 -23.64 -23.12 17.35
C LYS A 6 -22.17 -22.93 16.92
N LEU A 7 -21.67 -23.72 15.98
CA LEU A 7 -20.26 -23.69 15.55
C LEU A 7 -19.89 -22.50 14.65
N ARG A 8 -20.87 -21.72 14.16
CA ARG A 8 -20.63 -20.60 13.24
C ARG A 8 -20.69 -19.22 13.89
N TYR A 9 -21.14 -19.11 15.14
CA TYR A 9 -21.11 -17.86 15.88
C TYR A 9 -19.96 -17.93 16.88
N GLN A 10 -18.77 -17.52 16.46
CA GLN A 10 -17.74 -17.17 17.43
C GLN A 10 -18.24 -15.93 18.16
N GLU A 11 -18.83 -16.13 19.34
CA GLU A 11 -19.10 -15.03 20.26
C GLU A 11 -17.77 -14.33 20.54
N ARG A 12 -17.67 -13.07 20.14
CA ARG A 12 -16.45 -12.28 20.33
C ARG A 12 -16.12 -12.27 21.80
N THR A 13 -15.09 -13.00 22.20
CA THR A 13 -14.65 -12.95 23.59
C THR A 13 -14.05 -11.57 23.86
N ALA A 14 -14.17 -11.06 25.09
CA ALA A 14 -13.58 -9.77 25.48
C ALA A 14 -12.03 -9.72 25.32
N LYS A 15 -11.41 -10.85 24.96
CA LYS A 15 -9.98 -11.00 24.69
C LYS A 15 -9.62 -10.88 23.20
N GLU A 16 -10.59 -10.82 22.30
CA GLU A 16 -10.32 -10.63 20.87
C GLU A 16 -9.85 -9.19 20.59
N GLY A 17 -8.83 -9.06 19.73
CA GLY A 17 -8.33 -7.77 19.30
C GLY A 17 -9.34 -6.99 18.43
N PHE A 18 -8.92 -5.80 17.97
CA PHE A 18 -9.73 -4.94 17.08
C PHE A 18 -10.27 -5.69 15.85
N PHE A 19 -9.46 -6.59 15.32
CA PHE A 19 -9.80 -7.49 14.24
C PHE A 19 -9.86 -8.92 14.81
N GLY A 20 -10.82 -9.72 14.33
CA GLY A 20 -11.12 -11.05 14.88
C GLY A 20 -9.93 -12.03 14.92
N SER A 21 -10.13 -13.19 15.54
CA SER A 21 -9.06 -14.17 15.83
C SER A 21 -8.26 -14.67 14.61
N SER A 22 -8.82 -14.59 13.39
CA SER A 22 -8.15 -14.96 12.14
C SER A 22 -7.27 -13.86 11.54
N THR A 23 -7.08 -12.74 12.23
CA THR A 23 -6.27 -11.63 11.71
C THR A 23 -4.80 -12.01 11.67
N PRO A 24 -4.15 -12.00 10.49
CA PRO A 24 -2.72 -12.28 10.39
C PRO A 24 -1.91 -11.30 11.25
N SER A 25 -0.82 -11.79 11.86
CA SER A 25 0.00 -10.99 12.77
C SER A 25 0.55 -9.71 12.14
N SER A 26 0.69 -9.66 10.82
CA SER A 26 1.12 -8.49 10.05
C SER A 26 0.10 -7.35 10.01
N LYS A 27 -1.19 -7.63 10.26
CA LYS A 27 -2.28 -6.65 10.25
C LYS A 27 -2.74 -6.28 11.67
N LEU A 28 -2.08 -6.81 12.71
CA LEU A 28 -2.37 -6.46 14.10
C LEU A 28 -1.80 -5.06 14.41
N PRO A 29 -2.60 -4.14 14.98
CA PRO A 29 -2.14 -2.78 15.30
C PRO A 29 -0.93 -2.73 16.24
N ILE A 30 -0.89 -3.64 17.22
CA ILE A 30 0.20 -3.78 18.19
C ILE A 30 0.45 -5.27 18.37
N LYS A 31 1.70 -5.71 18.17
CA LYS A 31 2.08 -7.10 18.40
C LYS A 31 2.40 -7.30 19.89
N PRO A 32 1.98 -8.39 20.53
CA PRO A 32 2.24 -8.61 21.96
C PRO A 32 3.75 -8.64 22.31
N ASN A 33 4.59 -9.01 21.35
CA ASN A 33 6.05 -9.06 21.52
C ASN A 33 6.77 -7.78 21.04
N SER A 34 6.06 -6.70 20.70
CA SER A 34 6.70 -5.45 20.26
C SER A 34 7.32 -4.72 21.45
N LYS A 35 8.65 -4.58 21.47
CA LYS A 35 9.34 -3.75 22.46
C LYS A 35 9.11 -2.27 22.14
N LYS A 36 8.85 -1.41 23.14
CA LYS A 36 8.68 0.06 22.97
C LYS A 36 9.82 0.69 22.17
N GLU A 37 11.03 0.20 22.34
CA GLU A 37 12.24 0.66 21.65
C GLU A 37 12.20 0.42 20.12
N GLN A 38 11.54 -0.64 19.66
CA GLN A 38 11.44 -0.97 18.22
C GLN A 38 10.52 0.00 17.46
N HIS A 39 9.68 0.79 18.15
CA HIS A 39 8.90 1.85 17.49
C HIS A 39 9.77 3.00 16.98
N ARG A 40 10.95 3.23 17.58
CA ARG A 40 11.93 4.21 17.09
C ARG A 40 12.66 3.73 15.84
N ASN A 41 12.69 2.41 15.62
CA ASN A 41 13.33 1.76 14.47
C ASN A 41 12.31 1.50 13.35
N ARG A 42 11.28 2.34 13.21
CA ARG A 42 10.41 2.30 12.03
C ARG A 42 11.27 2.61 10.80
N GLY A 43 11.56 1.58 10.01
CA GLY A 43 12.17 1.76 8.70
C GLY A 43 11.28 2.61 7.78
N GLY A 44 11.89 3.18 6.75
CA GLY A 44 11.27 4.19 5.88
C GLY A 44 12.08 5.49 5.92
N GLY A 45 11.84 6.38 4.96
CA GLY A 45 12.41 7.73 5.03
C GLY A 45 12.03 8.41 6.35
N LYS A 46 12.85 9.32 6.85
CA LYS A 46 12.43 10.18 7.96
C LYS A 46 11.36 11.15 7.43
N VAL A 47 10.36 11.48 8.26
CA VAL A 47 9.38 12.53 7.93
C VAL A 47 10.15 13.82 7.60
N GLY A 48 9.95 14.35 6.40
CA GLY A 48 10.67 15.54 5.90
C GLY A 48 11.95 15.27 5.08
N HIS A 49 12.35 14.01 4.89
CA HIS A 49 13.44 13.67 3.98
C HIS A 49 12.97 13.73 2.52
N GLN A 50 13.83 14.14 1.58
CA GLN A 50 13.53 14.05 0.14
C GLN A 50 13.17 12.59 -0.20
N GLY A 51 12.00 12.37 -0.80
CA GLY A 51 11.45 11.04 -1.08
C GLY A 51 10.64 10.38 0.05
N HIS A 52 10.37 11.08 1.16
CA HIS A 52 9.48 10.57 2.21
C HIS A 52 8.00 10.62 1.79
N GLY A 53 7.41 9.44 1.59
CA GLY A 53 6.02 9.29 1.15
C GLY A 53 5.91 9.23 -0.37
N ARG A 54 4.73 8.79 -0.86
CA ARG A 54 4.41 8.87 -2.29
C ARG A 54 3.65 10.18 -2.49
N ALA A 55 4.34 11.20 -2.98
CA ALA A 55 3.69 12.42 -3.48
C ALA A 55 3.74 12.40 -5.01
N SER A 56 2.73 13.01 -5.64
CA SER A 56 2.87 13.38 -7.05
C SER A 56 3.95 14.44 -7.17
N ILE A 57 4.81 14.32 -8.18
CA ILE A 57 5.85 15.31 -8.51
C ILE A 57 5.57 15.86 -9.91
N ARG A 58 5.94 17.11 -10.16
CA ARG A 58 5.88 17.68 -11.51
C ARG A 58 7.17 17.36 -12.27
N GLU A 59 7.12 17.47 -13.59
CA GLU A 59 8.32 17.31 -14.42
C GLU A 59 9.42 18.33 -14.07
N GLU A 60 9.03 19.55 -13.67
CA GLU A 60 9.93 20.62 -13.20
C GLU A 60 10.65 20.29 -11.88
N ASP A 61 10.07 19.43 -11.05
CA ASP A 61 10.62 19.03 -9.76
C ASP A 61 11.47 17.74 -9.85
N ALA A 62 11.55 17.12 -11.03
CA ALA A 62 12.30 15.90 -11.23
C ALA A 62 13.80 16.20 -11.36
N ASP A 63 14.65 15.42 -10.67
CA ASP A 63 16.12 15.53 -10.78
C ASP A 63 16.60 15.32 -12.23
N LYS A 64 15.88 14.50 -13.01
CA LYS A 64 16.19 14.18 -14.40
C LYS A 64 14.93 13.71 -15.14
N VAL A 65 14.74 14.19 -16.36
CA VAL A 65 13.70 13.69 -17.29
C VAL A 65 14.38 13.20 -18.56
N GLU A 66 14.22 11.92 -18.89
CA GLU A 66 14.76 11.31 -20.10
C GLU A 66 13.66 10.61 -20.91
N LYS A 67 13.62 10.88 -22.22
CA LYS A 67 12.77 10.14 -23.15
C LYS A 67 13.52 8.91 -23.64
N ILE A 68 12.96 7.74 -23.39
CA ILE A 68 13.53 6.47 -23.85
C ILE A 68 12.94 6.15 -25.22
N PRO A 69 13.77 5.95 -26.27
CA PRO A 69 13.27 5.49 -27.56
C PRO A 69 12.74 4.07 -27.42
N ILE A 70 11.49 3.87 -27.83
CA ILE A 70 10.86 2.55 -27.91
C ILE A 70 10.60 2.21 -29.37
N GLY A 71 10.78 0.94 -29.73
CA GLY A 71 10.42 0.44 -31.06
C GLY A 71 8.91 0.36 -31.24
N ASN A 72 8.46 0.33 -32.49
CA ASN A 72 7.04 0.22 -32.83
C ASN A 72 6.59 -1.24 -33.01
N ILE A 73 7.34 -2.21 -32.48
CA ILE A 73 7.08 -3.64 -32.65
C ILE A 73 7.06 -4.29 -31.26
N CYS A 74 6.03 -5.10 -31.00
CA CYS A 74 5.92 -5.88 -29.77
C CYS A 74 7.01 -6.96 -29.73
N PRO A 75 7.85 -7.03 -28.68
CA PRO A 75 8.90 -8.04 -28.57
C PRO A 75 8.35 -9.47 -28.41
N ASP A 76 7.10 -9.63 -27.95
CA ASP A 76 6.49 -10.94 -27.69
C ASP A 76 5.74 -11.51 -28.90
N CYS A 77 4.98 -10.66 -29.62
CA CYS A 77 4.10 -11.10 -30.71
C CYS A 77 4.42 -10.50 -32.09
N GLY A 78 5.42 -9.61 -32.19
CA GLY A 78 5.85 -9.01 -33.45
C GLY A 78 4.85 -8.02 -34.09
N SER A 79 3.73 -7.74 -33.44
CA SER A 79 2.71 -6.81 -33.95
C SER A 79 3.14 -5.35 -33.80
N THR A 80 2.63 -4.47 -34.66
CA THR A 80 2.88 -3.03 -34.59
C THR A 80 2.22 -2.41 -33.36
N LEU A 81 2.98 -1.64 -32.59
CA LEU A 81 2.50 -0.92 -31.43
C LEU A 81 1.96 0.46 -31.83
N GLU A 82 0.80 0.83 -31.30
CA GLU A 82 0.19 2.14 -31.49
C GLU A 82 0.31 3.00 -30.22
N GLN A 83 0.66 4.27 -30.41
CA GLN A 83 0.72 5.23 -29.32
C GLN A 83 -0.70 5.68 -28.94
N LYS A 84 -1.17 5.31 -27.75
CA LYS A 84 -2.52 5.68 -27.24
C LYS A 84 -2.59 7.05 -26.57
N GLY A 85 -1.53 7.86 -26.67
CA GLY A 85 -1.41 9.16 -26.01
C GLY A 85 -1.31 9.05 -24.48
N THR A 86 -1.46 10.18 -23.80
CA THR A 86 -1.38 10.31 -22.34
C THR A 86 -2.75 10.67 -21.77
N LYS A 87 -3.21 9.90 -20.77
CA LYS A 87 -4.44 10.22 -20.02
C LYS A 87 -4.07 10.68 -18.62
N ALA A 88 -4.35 11.95 -18.30
CA ALA A 88 -4.20 12.46 -16.95
C ALA A 88 -5.14 11.71 -15.99
N ARG A 89 -4.59 11.24 -14.86
CA ARG A 89 -5.34 10.68 -13.75
C ARG A 89 -5.08 11.54 -12.53
N THR A 90 -6.13 12.10 -11.95
CA THR A 90 -6.01 12.89 -10.72
C THR A 90 -5.89 11.94 -9.53
N VAL A 91 -4.83 12.12 -8.73
CA VAL A 91 -4.71 11.51 -7.39
C VAL A 91 -4.94 12.64 -6.39
N ILE A 92 -5.91 12.46 -5.49
CA ILE A 92 -6.19 13.42 -4.43
C ILE A 92 -5.51 12.92 -3.16
N ASP A 93 -4.47 13.63 -2.71
CA ASP A 93 -3.83 13.38 -1.42
C ASP A 93 -4.66 14.07 -0.31
N CYS A 94 -5.54 13.31 0.33
CA CYS A 94 -6.33 13.79 1.47
C CYS A 94 -5.49 13.72 2.76
N GLN A 95 -5.35 14.83 3.48
CA GLN A 95 -4.82 14.78 4.83
C GLN A 95 -5.88 14.24 5.81
N PRO A 96 -5.52 13.33 6.73
CA PRO A 96 -6.44 12.87 7.76
C PRO A 96 -6.82 14.03 8.68
N ILE A 97 -8.11 14.09 9.04
CA ILE A 97 -8.65 15.07 9.99
C ILE A 97 -8.09 14.73 11.38
N LYS A 98 -7.62 15.73 12.12
CA LYS A 98 -7.06 15.59 13.48
C LYS A 98 -8.15 15.31 14.52
#